data_AF-A0A2N9EPQ7-F1
#
_entry.id   AF-A0A2N9EPQ7-F1
#
_cell.length_a   1.000
_cell.length_b   1.000
_cell.length_c   1.000
_cell.angle_alpha   90.00
_cell.angle_beta   90.00
_cell.angle_gamma   90.00
#
_symmetry.space_group_name_H-M   'P 1'
#
loop_
_entity.id
_entity.type
_entity.pdbx_description
1 polymer ?
#
loop_
_entity_poly.entity_id
_entity_poly.type
_entity_poly.pdbx_seq_one_letter_code
_entity_poly.pdbx_strand_id
1 'polypeptide(L)'
;MLKLGESIRRVELKGVRRWMSSVVMSFGDGHQGALGLPTSTTGHGGDAYEPTPVPGLPSDVTTVSAGHYHSLALTAQAQLWAWGRNNEAQLGRGLQAPRDSWNEAERVQGLDKVNVRAAFASGVISAAIGDDGSLWVWGKSKRGQLGLGEGIIEAVVPSRIEALAGEKIAKVVRNISINPVTQKMCTTFFTM
;
A
#
# COMPACT_ATOMS: atom_id res chain seq x y z
N MET A 1 -60.29 -21.48 31.54
CA MET A 1 -59.32 -21.51 32.64
C MET A 1 -58.04 -22.14 32.10
N LEU A 2 -56.98 -21.35 31.93
CA LEU A 2 -55.54 -21.68 31.93
C LEU A 2 -54.79 -20.42 31.46
N LYS A 3 -54.12 -19.75 32.41
CA LYS A 3 -53.09 -18.71 32.22
C LYS A 3 -51.74 -19.38 32.49
N LEU A 4 -50.72 -19.06 31.70
CA LEU A 4 -49.26 -19.05 32.00
C LEU A 4 -48.56 -19.05 30.63
N GLY A 5 -47.69 -18.12 30.24
CA GLY A 5 -46.87 -17.19 31.00
C GLY A 5 -45.43 -17.68 31.08
N GLU A 6 -44.72 -17.78 29.95
CA GLU A 6 -43.25 -17.92 29.97
C GLU A 6 -42.60 -16.92 29.02
N SER A 7 -41.81 -16.04 29.63
CA SER A 7 -41.00 -15.00 29.01
C SER A 7 -39.74 -15.65 28.45
N ILE A 8 -39.56 -15.59 27.13
CA ILE A 8 -38.29 -15.93 26.47
C ILE A 8 -37.28 -14.85 26.87
N ARG A 9 -36.41 -15.14 27.83
CA ARG A 9 -35.26 -14.29 28.13
C ARG A 9 -34.25 -14.42 26.99
N ARG A 10 -34.11 -13.35 26.21
CA ARG A 10 -33.01 -13.16 25.25
C ARG A 10 -31.69 -13.18 26.02
N VAL A 11 -30.89 -14.22 25.82
CA VAL A 11 -29.51 -14.26 26.33
C VAL A 11 -28.66 -13.40 25.40
N GLU A 12 -28.38 -12.16 25.81
CA GLU A 12 -27.32 -11.35 25.21
C GLU A 12 -25.96 -11.93 25.63
N LEU A 13 -25.29 -12.64 24.72
CA LEU A 13 -23.89 -13.02 24.89
C LEU A 13 -23.03 -11.75 24.77
N LYS A 14 -22.72 -11.13 25.91
CA LYS A 14 -21.73 -10.06 26.00
C LYS A 14 -20.37 -10.57 25.55
N GLY A 15 -19.85 -10.01 24.45
CA GLY A 15 -18.43 -9.73 24.35
C GLY A 15 -17.51 -10.79 23.74
N VAL A 16 -17.90 -11.45 22.65
CA VAL A 16 -16.90 -12.00 21.72
C VAL A 16 -16.82 -11.08 20.51
N ARG A 17 -15.95 -10.05 20.60
CA ARG A 17 -15.45 -9.41 19.39
C ARG A 17 -14.60 -10.46 18.68
N ARG A 18 -15.20 -11.19 17.74
CA ARG A 18 -14.46 -12.05 16.82
C ARG A 18 -13.63 -11.11 15.97
N TRP A 19 -12.37 -10.89 16.35
CA TRP A 19 -11.39 -10.28 15.46
C TRP A 19 -11.30 -11.22 14.26
N MET A 20 -11.94 -10.83 13.16
CA MET A 20 -11.72 -11.51 11.90
C MET A 20 -10.29 -11.19 11.49
N SER A 21 -9.42 -12.19 11.48
CA SER A 21 -8.10 -12.04 10.86
C SER A 21 -8.32 -11.66 9.40
N SER A 22 -7.77 -10.52 8.99
CA SER A 22 -7.74 -10.15 7.58
C SER A 22 -6.71 -11.03 6.89
N VAL A 23 -7.10 -11.66 5.79
CA VAL A 23 -6.17 -12.39 4.91
C VAL A 23 -6.11 -11.64 3.60
N VAL A 24 -4.91 -11.26 3.18
CA VAL A 24 -4.67 -10.66 1.86
C VAL A 24 -4.46 -11.78 0.85
N MET A 25 -5.24 -11.74 -0.23
CA MET A 25 -5.14 -12.69 -1.33
C MET A 25 -4.61 -11.99 -2.58
N SER A 26 -3.84 -12.68 -3.40
CA SER A 26 -3.35 -12.20 -4.70
C SER A 26 -3.60 -13.24 -5.81
N PHE A 27 -3.79 -12.76 -7.03
CA PHE A 27 -3.94 -13.55 -8.25
C PHE A 27 -3.57 -12.68 -9.47
N GLY A 28 -3.31 -13.30 -10.62
CA GLY A 28 -2.93 -12.65 -11.87
C GLY A 28 -1.48 -12.92 -12.27
N ASP A 29 -0.85 -11.92 -12.88
CA ASP A 29 0.53 -11.96 -13.38
C ASP A 29 1.54 -11.94 -12.23
N GLY A 30 2.33 -13.02 -12.13
CA GLY A 30 3.38 -13.17 -11.13
C GLY A 30 4.71 -12.53 -11.49
N HIS A 31 4.87 -12.09 -12.76
CA HIS A 31 6.11 -11.53 -13.24
C HIS A 31 6.47 -10.29 -12.42
N GLN A 32 7.72 -10.22 -11.95
CA GLN A 32 8.25 -9.20 -11.02
C GLN A 32 7.82 -9.33 -9.54
N GLY A 33 7.14 -10.40 -9.15
CA GLY A 33 6.86 -10.70 -7.73
C GLY A 33 5.71 -9.89 -7.14
N ALA A 34 4.92 -9.17 -7.95
CA ALA A 34 3.82 -8.31 -7.49
C ALA A 34 2.70 -9.06 -6.75
N LEU A 35 2.63 -10.39 -6.93
CA LEU A 35 1.71 -11.26 -6.19
C LEU A 35 2.17 -11.57 -4.77
N GLY A 36 3.45 -11.42 -4.45
CA GLY A 36 3.96 -11.70 -3.11
C GLY A 36 4.02 -13.19 -2.76
N LEU A 37 3.93 -14.08 -3.76
CA LEU A 37 3.85 -15.53 -3.57
C LEU A 37 5.25 -16.17 -3.66
N PRO A 38 5.50 -17.29 -2.94
CA PRO A 38 6.79 -17.96 -2.95
C PRO A 38 7.06 -18.61 -4.31
N THR A 39 8.30 -18.51 -4.76
CA THR A 39 8.72 -19.02 -6.07
C THR A 39 9.11 -20.50 -5.96
N SER A 40 8.43 -21.41 -6.67
CA SER A 40 8.85 -22.81 -6.77
C SER A 40 10.12 -22.93 -7.64
N THR A 41 11.30 -22.89 -6.99
CA THR A 41 12.65 -23.38 -7.36
C THR A 41 13.23 -23.17 -8.78
N THR A 42 12.53 -22.60 -9.76
CA THR A 42 13.09 -22.23 -11.08
C THR A 42 12.41 -20.98 -11.66
N GLY A 43 12.87 -19.79 -11.24
CA GLY A 43 12.65 -18.54 -11.98
C GLY A 43 11.28 -17.87 -11.81
N HIS A 44 11.25 -16.93 -10.86
CA HIS A 44 10.45 -15.70 -10.89
C HIS A 44 8.92 -15.83 -11.02
N GLY A 45 8.23 -15.92 -9.87
CA GLY A 45 6.82 -15.53 -9.73
C GLY A 45 5.89 -16.12 -10.78
N GLY A 46 5.49 -17.37 -10.58
CA GLY A 46 4.45 -17.98 -11.42
C GLY A 46 3.14 -17.22 -11.30
N ASP A 47 2.39 -17.18 -12.41
CA ASP A 47 1.03 -16.65 -12.42
C ASP A 47 0.16 -17.42 -11.43
N ALA A 48 -0.72 -16.71 -10.74
CA ALA A 48 -1.72 -17.33 -9.88
C ALA A 48 -3.10 -17.13 -10.50
N TYR A 49 -3.70 -18.22 -10.95
CA TYR A 49 -5.04 -18.19 -11.56
C TYR A 49 -6.17 -18.28 -10.52
N GLU A 50 -5.81 -18.53 -9.26
CA GLU A 50 -6.75 -18.61 -8.13
C GLU A 50 -6.31 -17.66 -7.01
N PRO A 51 -7.25 -17.06 -6.25
CA PRO A 51 -6.93 -16.22 -5.09
C PRO A 51 -6.08 -16.99 -4.08
N THR A 52 -4.82 -16.58 -3.93
CA THR A 52 -3.83 -17.25 -3.07
C THR A 52 -3.42 -16.33 -1.92
N PRO A 53 -3.38 -16.81 -0.66
CA PRO A 53 -2.92 -16.01 0.46
C PRO A 53 -1.49 -15.51 0.26
N VAL A 54 -1.27 -14.21 0.45
CA VAL A 54 0.07 -13.62 0.46
C VAL A 54 0.74 -13.93 1.81
N PRO A 55 1.82 -14.73 1.83
CA PRO A 55 2.51 -15.05 3.08
C PRO A 55 3.25 -13.84 3.66
N GLY A 56 3.56 -13.91 4.96
CA GLY A 56 4.40 -12.93 5.63
C GLY A 56 3.73 -11.60 6.01
N LEU A 57 2.49 -11.36 5.57
CA LEU A 57 1.73 -10.18 5.97
C LEU A 57 1.13 -10.33 7.38
N PRO A 58 1.07 -9.24 8.16
CA PRO A 58 0.35 -9.22 9.44
C PRO A 58 -1.15 -9.53 9.30
N SER A 59 -1.75 -10.12 10.34
CA SER A 59 -3.17 -10.53 10.34
C SER A 59 -4.18 -9.38 10.45
N ASP A 60 -3.69 -8.15 10.61
CA ASP A 60 -4.44 -6.92 10.85
C ASP A 60 -4.28 -5.92 9.70
N VAL A 61 -3.96 -6.40 8.49
CA VAL A 61 -4.07 -5.59 7.28
C VAL A 61 -5.49 -5.04 7.15
N THR A 62 -5.58 -3.74 6.96
CA THR A 62 -6.84 -2.98 6.84
C THR A 62 -7.11 -2.53 5.42
N THR A 63 -6.06 -2.22 4.65
CA THR A 63 -6.19 -1.76 3.26
C THR A 63 -5.01 -2.25 2.42
N VAL A 64 -5.25 -2.36 1.11
CA VAL A 64 -4.24 -2.72 0.11
C VAL A 64 -4.32 -1.76 -1.07
N SER A 65 -3.19 -1.53 -1.75
CA SER A 65 -3.12 -0.74 -2.98
C SER A 65 -2.12 -1.37 -3.95
N ALA A 66 -2.42 -1.35 -5.25
CA ALA A 66 -1.54 -1.90 -6.28
C ALA A 66 -1.10 -0.84 -7.29
N GLY A 67 0.19 -0.87 -7.64
CA GLY A 67 0.78 -0.13 -8.75
C GLY A 67 0.91 -1.01 -10.00
N HIS A 68 1.82 -0.69 -10.93
CA HIS A 68 2.04 -1.52 -12.12
C HIS A 68 2.61 -2.91 -11.79
N TYR A 69 3.61 -2.96 -10.92
CA TYR A 69 4.34 -4.20 -10.59
C TYR A 69 4.69 -4.30 -9.11
N HIS A 70 4.02 -3.52 -8.25
CA HIS A 70 4.23 -3.57 -6.81
C HIS A 70 2.91 -3.37 -6.09
N SER A 71 2.89 -3.79 -4.84
CA SER A 71 1.71 -3.78 -3.99
C SER A 71 2.08 -3.23 -2.62
N LEU A 72 1.11 -2.60 -1.96
CA LEU A 72 1.21 -2.03 -0.63
C LEU A 72 0.10 -2.60 0.25
N ALA A 73 0.40 -2.84 1.52
CA ALA A 73 -0.57 -3.23 2.54
C ALA A 73 -0.39 -2.40 3.83
N LEU A 74 -1.47 -1.80 4.32
CA LEU A 74 -1.47 -1.01 5.55
C LEU A 74 -2.13 -1.79 6.68
N THR A 75 -1.46 -1.90 7.83
CA THR A 75 -1.99 -2.57 9.03
C THR A 75 -2.74 -1.61 9.95
N ALA A 76 -3.53 -2.17 10.87
CA ALA A 76 -4.23 -1.40 11.91
C ALA A 76 -3.27 -0.69 12.89
N GLN A 77 -2.02 -1.12 12.96
CA GLN A 77 -0.93 -0.53 13.75
C GLN A 77 -0.16 0.51 12.95
N ALA A 78 -0.75 1.01 11.86
CA ALA A 78 -0.21 2.08 11.04
C ALA A 78 1.13 1.73 10.36
N GLN A 79 1.40 0.44 10.16
CA GLN A 79 2.61 -0.04 9.48
C GLN A 79 2.33 -0.30 8.01
N LEU A 80 3.23 0.15 7.14
CA LEU A 80 3.13 -0.06 5.71
C LEU A 80 4.08 -1.17 5.26
N TRP A 81 3.55 -2.12 4.51
CA TRP A 81 4.26 -3.23 3.89
C TRP A 81 4.23 -3.09 2.37
N ALA A 82 5.30 -3.55 1.70
CA ALA A 82 5.43 -3.49 0.26
C ALA A 82 6.09 -4.75 -0.31
N TRP A 83 5.67 -5.14 -1.51
CA TRP A 83 6.29 -6.22 -2.30
C TRP A 83 6.10 -5.97 -3.80
N GLY A 84 6.82 -6.73 -4.61
CA GLY A 84 6.90 -6.63 -6.07
C GLY A 84 8.16 -5.92 -6.57
N ARG A 85 8.12 -5.47 -7.82
CA ARG A 85 9.24 -4.81 -8.51
C ARG A 85 9.80 -3.64 -7.73
N ASN A 86 11.13 -3.54 -7.70
CA ASN A 86 11.82 -2.42 -7.05
C ASN A 86 12.85 -1.69 -7.93
N ASN A 87 12.86 -1.92 -9.26
CA ASN A 87 13.78 -1.24 -10.19
C ASN A 87 13.65 0.30 -10.18
N GLU A 88 12.49 0.80 -9.80
CA GLU A 88 12.18 2.22 -9.72
C GLU A 88 12.03 2.68 -8.27
N ALA A 89 12.57 1.90 -7.33
CA ALA A 89 12.46 2.10 -5.89
C ALA A 89 11.03 2.09 -5.33
N GLN A 90 10.09 1.39 -5.98
CA GLN A 90 8.67 1.38 -5.57
C GLN A 90 8.42 0.87 -4.15
N LEU A 91 9.34 0.08 -3.59
CA LEU A 91 9.19 -0.55 -2.28
C LEU A 91 9.68 0.33 -1.12
N GLY A 92 10.40 1.43 -1.40
CA GLY A 92 10.82 2.38 -0.37
C GLY A 92 11.86 1.82 0.62
N ARG A 93 12.64 0.82 0.20
CA ARG A 93 13.71 0.18 1.00
C ARG A 93 15.09 0.25 0.32
N GLY A 94 15.31 1.29 -0.48
CA GLY A 94 16.51 1.43 -1.32
C GLY A 94 16.49 0.51 -2.54
N LEU A 95 17.57 0.54 -3.33
CA LEU A 95 17.74 -0.22 -4.58
C LEU A 95 18.67 -1.44 -4.45
N GLN A 96 19.21 -1.71 -3.26
CA GLN A 96 20.24 -2.72 -3.04
C GLN A 96 19.67 -4.14 -2.83
N ALA A 97 18.36 -4.26 -2.66
CA ALA A 97 17.71 -5.55 -2.43
C ALA A 97 17.81 -6.45 -3.67
N PRO A 98 18.29 -7.70 -3.53
CA PRO A 98 18.36 -8.63 -4.65
C PRO A 98 16.96 -8.86 -5.23
N ARG A 99 16.91 -9.12 -6.55
CA ARG A 99 15.64 -9.30 -7.26
C ARG A 99 14.77 -10.40 -6.66
N ASP A 100 15.38 -11.44 -6.10
CA ASP A 100 14.65 -12.58 -5.56
C ASP A 100 14.05 -12.33 -4.18
N SER A 101 14.30 -11.17 -3.54
CA SER A 101 13.58 -10.75 -2.33
C SER A 101 12.38 -9.83 -2.63
N TRP A 102 12.12 -9.54 -3.91
CA TRP A 102 11.06 -8.61 -4.29
C TRP A 102 9.66 -9.17 -4.04
N ASN A 103 9.48 -10.48 -4.17
CA ASN A 103 8.21 -11.16 -3.89
C ASN A 103 7.94 -11.36 -2.40
N GLU A 104 8.84 -10.95 -1.51
CA GLU A 104 8.62 -11.02 -0.07
C GLU A 104 7.99 -9.70 0.42
N ALA A 105 6.86 -9.81 1.11
CA ALA A 105 6.26 -8.66 1.78
C ALA A 105 7.16 -8.23 2.93
N GLU A 106 7.65 -7.00 2.85
CA GLU A 106 8.50 -6.39 3.85
C GLU A 106 7.98 -5.02 4.27
N ARG A 107 8.30 -4.62 5.50
CA ARG A 107 7.96 -3.27 5.98
C ARG A 107 8.71 -2.21 5.16
N VAL A 108 7.99 -1.18 4.74
CA VAL A 108 8.58 0.00 4.10
C VAL A 108 9.50 0.71 5.11
N GLN A 109 10.75 0.94 4.72
CA GLN A 109 11.74 1.60 5.58
C GLN A 109 11.55 3.13 5.57
N GLY A 110 11.98 3.81 6.64
CA GLY A 110 11.93 5.28 6.70
C GLY A 110 10.56 5.85 7.09
N LEU A 111 9.55 5.01 7.26
CA LEU A 111 8.27 5.35 7.89
C LEU A 111 8.16 4.80 9.31
N ASP A 112 9.26 4.36 9.92
CA ASP A 112 9.26 3.68 11.22
C ASP A 112 8.67 4.52 12.36
N LYS A 113 8.75 5.85 12.22
CA LYS A 113 8.25 6.85 13.18
C LYS A 113 6.97 7.56 12.70
N VAL A 114 6.35 7.10 11.61
CA VAL A 114 5.15 7.68 11.02
C VAL A 114 4.00 6.72 11.23
N ASN A 115 2.93 7.19 11.86
CA ASN A 115 1.67 6.44 11.90
C ASN A 115 0.97 6.64 10.55
N VAL A 116 1.18 5.72 9.62
CA VAL A 116 0.53 5.78 8.30
C VAL A 116 -0.97 5.54 8.46
N ARG A 117 -1.80 6.46 7.95
CA ARG A 117 -3.27 6.31 7.92
C ARG A 117 -3.84 6.01 6.54
N ALA A 118 -3.07 6.26 5.48
CA ALA A 118 -3.45 5.91 4.11
C ALA A 118 -2.21 5.69 3.25
N ALA A 119 -2.28 4.75 2.31
CA ALA A 119 -1.21 4.48 1.36
C ALA A 119 -1.77 4.31 -0.05
N PHE A 120 -0.97 4.70 -1.05
CA PHE A 120 -1.37 4.74 -2.45
C PHE A 120 -0.22 4.25 -3.33
N ALA A 121 -0.52 3.31 -4.21
CA ALA A 121 0.37 2.85 -5.27
C ALA A 121 -0.24 3.23 -6.62
N SER A 122 0.57 3.83 -7.51
CA SER A 122 0.13 4.19 -8.85
C SER A 122 1.31 4.18 -9.81
N GLY A 123 1.22 3.41 -10.90
CA GLY A 123 2.35 3.22 -11.80
C GLY A 123 3.57 2.66 -11.04
N VAL A 124 4.68 3.42 -11.05
CA VAL A 124 5.91 3.10 -10.30
C VAL A 124 6.17 4.07 -9.14
N ILE A 125 5.15 4.80 -8.69
CA ILE A 125 5.23 5.69 -7.52
C ILE A 125 4.35 5.13 -6.41
N SER A 126 4.84 5.30 -5.19
CA SER A 126 4.15 5.02 -3.95
C SER A 126 4.05 6.30 -3.12
N ALA A 127 2.98 6.41 -2.34
CA ALA A 127 2.77 7.52 -1.42
C ALA A 127 2.08 7.04 -0.13
N ALA A 128 2.32 7.76 0.96
CA ALA A 128 1.69 7.51 2.26
C ALA A 128 1.32 8.83 2.94
N ILE A 129 0.19 8.84 3.65
CA ILE A 129 -0.24 9.95 4.49
C ILE A 129 -0.12 9.53 5.95
N GLY A 130 0.58 10.33 6.76
CA GLY A 130 0.64 10.20 8.21
C GLY A 130 -0.64 10.71 8.90
N ASP A 131 -0.90 10.25 10.12
CA ASP A 131 -1.97 10.78 10.98
C ASP A 131 -1.76 12.25 11.34
N ASP A 132 -0.51 12.69 11.41
CA ASP A 132 -0.05 14.09 11.54
C ASP A 132 -0.30 14.95 10.30
N GLY A 133 -0.85 14.38 9.22
CA GLY A 133 -1.10 15.05 7.95
C GLY A 133 0.10 15.08 7.00
N SER A 134 1.26 14.56 7.41
CA SER A 134 2.44 14.50 6.55
C SER A 134 2.19 13.64 5.31
N LEU A 135 2.71 14.08 4.16
CA LEU A 135 2.66 13.34 2.92
C LEU A 135 4.06 12.88 2.53
N TRP A 136 4.17 11.59 2.23
CA TRP A 136 5.42 10.92 1.87
C TRP A 136 5.28 10.32 0.47
N VAL A 137 6.36 10.35 -0.29
CA VAL A 137 6.43 9.83 -1.67
C VAL A 137 7.74 9.09 -1.88
N TRP A 138 7.69 8.01 -2.66
CA TRP A 138 8.88 7.32 -3.13
C TRP A 138 8.62 6.66 -4.49
N GLY A 139 9.71 6.24 -5.13
CA GLY A 139 9.71 5.71 -6.48
C GLY A 139 10.37 6.65 -7.48
N LYS A 140 10.14 6.41 -8.77
CA LYS A 140 10.76 7.16 -9.87
C LYS A 140 9.75 7.89 -10.74
N SER A 141 10.08 9.11 -11.13
CA SER A 141 9.35 9.89 -12.12
C SER A 141 10.32 10.56 -13.09
N LYS A 142 10.30 10.15 -14.36
CA LYS A 142 11.14 10.74 -15.42
C LYS A 142 10.95 12.25 -15.61
N ARG A 143 9.86 12.81 -15.08
CA ARG A 143 9.49 14.22 -15.23
C ARG A 143 9.45 14.97 -13.89
N GLY A 144 9.99 14.39 -12.81
CA GLY A 144 10.06 15.04 -11.50
C GLY A 144 8.73 15.17 -10.76
N GLN A 145 7.74 14.33 -11.10
CA GLN A 145 6.37 14.42 -10.56
C GLN A 145 6.23 13.74 -9.19
N LEU A 146 7.23 13.93 -8.33
CA LEU A 146 7.23 13.46 -6.95
C LEU A 146 6.70 14.54 -6.00
N GLY A 147 6.74 15.82 -6.41
CA GLY A 147 6.37 16.93 -5.52
C GLY A 147 7.49 17.34 -4.56
N LEU A 148 8.71 16.81 -4.74
CA LEU A 148 9.86 17.08 -3.89
C LEU A 148 10.67 18.33 -4.30
N GLY A 149 10.32 18.95 -5.43
CA GLY A 149 11.06 20.07 -6.02
C GLY A 149 11.39 19.80 -7.49
N GLU A 150 11.78 20.85 -8.20
CA GLU A 150 12.15 20.76 -9.61
C GLU A 150 13.40 19.88 -9.81
N GLY A 151 13.40 19.02 -10.82
CA GLY A 151 14.53 18.16 -11.16
C GLY A 151 14.70 16.90 -10.29
N ILE A 152 13.92 16.73 -9.22
CA ILE A 152 13.98 15.53 -8.36
C ILE A 152 13.14 14.42 -8.99
N ILE A 153 13.83 13.51 -9.69
CA ILE A 153 13.22 12.42 -10.48
C ILE A 153 13.13 11.07 -9.75
N GLU A 154 13.71 10.94 -8.57
CA GLU A 154 13.79 9.67 -7.84
C GLU A 154 13.83 9.92 -6.33
N ALA A 155 13.10 9.09 -5.59
CA ALA A 155 13.16 9.00 -4.14
C ALA A 155 13.24 7.51 -3.77
N VAL A 156 14.43 7.07 -3.35
CA VAL A 156 14.71 5.64 -3.12
C VAL A 156 14.17 5.09 -1.79
N VAL A 157 13.75 6.02 -0.91
CA VAL A 157 13.06 5.79 0.35
C VAL A 157 11.96 6.84 0.49
N PRO A 158 10.93 6.61 1.32
CA PRO A 158 9.89 7.59 1.61
C PRO A 158 10.49 8.96 1.94
N SER A 159 10.13 9.94 1.13
CA SER A 159 10.59 11.33 1.25
C SER A 159 9.38 12.23 1.52
N ARG A 160 9.47 13.08 2.54
CA ARG A 160 8.39 13.98 2.94
C ARG A 160 8.25 15.12 1.94
N ILE A 161 7.02 15.42 1.55
CA ILE A 161 6.67 16.55 0.69
C ILE A 161 6.54 17.79 1.58
N GLU A 162 7.65 18.48 1.83
CA GLU A 162 7.70 19.65 2.71
C GLU A 162 6.82 20.82 2.25
N ALA A 163 6.58 20.92 0.93
CA ALA A 163 5.72 21.95 0.36
C ALA A 163 4.24 21.85 0.83
N LEU A 164 3.82 20.72 1.42
CA LEU A 164 2.48 20.51 1.98
C LEU A 164 2.51 20.39 3.51
N ALA A 165 3.60 20.77 4.17
CA ALA A 165 3.67 20.74 5.63
C ALA A 165 2.60 21.67 6.25
N GLY A 166 1.77 21.11 7.13
CA GLY A 166 0.66 21.82 7.78
C GLY A 166 -0.68 21.73 7.05
N GLU A 167 -0.71 21.19 5.82
CA GLU A 167 -1.94 20.97 5.08
C GLU A 167 -2.64 19.67 5.50
N LYS A 168 -3.98 19.68 5.56
CA LYS A 168 -4.75 18.47 5.84
C LYS A 168 -4.99 17.69 4.55
N ILE A 169 -4.11 16.74 4.24
CA ILE A 169 -4.25 15.90 3.04
C ILE A 169 -5.32 14.82 3.28
N ALA A 170 -6.40 14.83 2.50
CA ALA A 170 -7.46 13.82 2.60
C ALA A 170 -7.24 12.64 1.65
N LYS A 171 -6.69 12.89 0.46
CA LYS A 171 -6.53 11.87 -0.59
C LYS A 171 -5.40 12.21 -1.55
N VAL A 172 -4.69 11.18 -2.02
CA VAL A 172 -3.72 11.27 -3.12
C VAL A 172 -4.32 10.63 -4.36
N VAL A 173 -4.30 11.34 -5.49
CA VAL A 173 -4.71 10.80 -6.79
C VAL A 173 -3.66 11.14 -7.83
N ARG A 174 -3.29 10.16 -8.65
CA ARG A 174 -2.48 10.41 -9.84
C ARG A 174 -3.40 10.55 -11.03
N ASN A 175 -3.37 11.70 -11.72
CA ASN A 175 -4.14 11.90 -12.94
C ASN A 175 -3.23 11.69 -14.16
N ILE A 176 -3.54 10.68 -14.99
CA ILE A 176 -2.88 10.49 -16.28
C ILE A 176 -3.56 11.43 -17.27
N SER A 177 -3.23 12.72 -17.20
CA SER A 177 -3.58 13.68 -18.24
C SER A 177 -2.60 13.54 -19.40
N ILE A 178 -3.04 12.94 -20.50
CA ILE A 178 -2.30 12.97 -21.77
C ILE A 178 -2.64 14.30 -22.45
N ASN A 179 -1.90 15.36 -22.17
CA ASN A 179 -1.96 16.56 -22.99
C ASN A 179 -1.09 16.35 -24.24
N PRO A 180 -1.66 16.29 -25.46
CA PRO A 180 -0.91 15.98 -26.67
C PRO A 180 0.13 17.04 -27.04
N VAL A 181 0.07 18.23 -26.45
CA VAL A 181 0.95 19.37 -26.75
C VAL A 181 2.05 19.56 -25.69
N THR A 182 1.75 19.31 -24.41
CA THR A 182 2.70 19.60 -23.32
C THR A 182 3.21 18.37 -22.56
N GLN A 183 2.61 17.19 -22.73
CA GLN A 183 2.94 15.94 -22.00
C GLN A 183 3.12 16.13 -20.47
N LYS A 184 2.45 17.13 -19.87
CA LYS A 184 2.46 17.35 -18.42
C LYS A 184 1.46 16.40 -17.77
N MET A 185 1.96 15.40 -17.05
CA MET A 185 1.15 14.68 -16.06
C MET A 185 1.27 15.40 -14.72
N CYS A 186 0.13 15.70 -14.09
CA CYS A 186 0.08 16.22 -12.71
C CYS A 186 -0.34 15.09 -11.77
N THR A 187 0.41 14.93 -10.68
CA THR A 187 -0.12 14.27 -9.48
C THR A 187 -1.01 15.31 -8.80
N THR A 188 -2.31 15.05 -8.71
CA THR A 188 -3.27 16.00 -8.13
C THR A 188 -3.57 15.55 -6.70
N PHE A 189 -3.12 16.34 -5.74
CA PHE A 189 -3.50 16.17 -4.34
C PHE A 189 -4.83 16.90 -4.12
N PHE A 190 -5.83 16.23 -3.57
CA PHE A 190 -7.04 16.90 -3.11
C PHE A 190 -6.86 17.21 -1.63
N THR A 191 -6.74 18.50 -1.32
CA THR A 191 -6.94 19.04 0.02
C THR A 191 -8.44 19.29 0.20
N MET A 192 -8.95 19.05 1.42
CA MET A 192 -10.27 19.51 1.85
C MET A 192 -10.09 20.35 3.10
#